data_AF-A0A4S3LUG0-F1
#
_entry.id   AF-A0A4S3LUG0-F1
#
_cell.length_a   1.000
_cell.length_b   1.000
_cell.length_c   1.000
_cell.angle_alpha   90.00
_cell.angle_beta   90.00
_cell.angle_gamma   90.00
#
_symmetry.space_group_name_H-M   'P 1'
#
loop_
_entity.id
_entity.type
_entity.pdbx_description
1 polymer ?
#
loop_
_entity_poly.entity_id
_entity_poly.type
_entity_poly.pdbx_seq_one_letter_code
_entity_poly.pdbx_strand_id
1 'polypeptide(L)'
;MRILILLLLAACALAGLQTWRIGGLTDKADQAQRIIGTLSAGIESRDNAIHRLNEDALRRERQEQSLRAQLTQAGQRARDREYTIQGLLNENQEMRDWYSARLPDGIGRMHARPAFASAADYLRWLSSGDELHDTGKLTRH
;
A
#
# COMPACT_ATOMS: atom_id res chain seq x y z
N MET A 1 -34.34 47.72 -82.46
CA MET A 1 -33.11 46.87 -82.46
C MET A 1 -32.06 47.32 -81.45
N ARG A 2 -31.52 48.55 -81.50
CA ARG A 2 -30.47 49.01 -80.56
C ARG A 2 -30.84 48.93 -79.07
N ILE A 3 -32.07 49.32 -78.70
CA ILE A 3 -32.54 49.31 -77.31
C ILE A 3 -32.64 47.88 -76.74
N LEU A 4 -33.10 46.91 -77.55
CA LEU A 4 -33.18 45.50 -77.14
C LEU A 4 -31.80 44.90 -76.88
N ILE A 5 -30.80 45.24 -77.71
CA ILE A 5 -29.42 44.80 -77.54
C ILE A 5 -28.84 45.35 -76.22
N LEU A 6 -29.10 46.62 -75.91
CA LEU A 6 -28.64 47.25 -74.67
C LEU A 6 -29.29 46.62 -73.42
N LEU A 7 -30.59 46.31 -73.46
CA LEU A 7 -31.27 45.63 -72.37
C LEU A 7 -30.74 44.22 -72.13
N LEU A 8 -30.45 43.48 -73.21
CA LEU A 8 -29.91 42.14 -73.12
C LEU A 8 -28.49 42.14 -72.55
N LEU A 9 -27.65 43.10 -72.97
CA LEU A 9 -26.32 43.29 -72.40
C LEU A 9 -26.37 43.67 -70.91
N ALA A 10 -27.30 44.55 -70.52
CA ALA A 10 -27.50 44.91 -69.12
C ALA A 10 -27.95 43.69 -68.27
N ALA A 11 -28.85 42.86 -68.80
CA ALA A 11 -29.28 41.63 -68.14
C ALA A 11 -28.13 40.63 -67.96
N CYS A 12 -27.29 40.43 -69.00
CA CYS A 12 -26.09 39.59 -68.90
C CYS A 12 -25.09 40.14 -67.86
N ALA A 13 -24.86 41.46 -67.83
CA ALA A 13 -23.96 42.07 -66.85
C ALA A 13 -24.45 41.86 -65.41
N LEU A 14 -25.76 42.02 -65.17
CA LEU A 14 -26.37 41.77 -63.86
C LEU A 14 -26.29 40.29 -63.46
N ALA A 15 -26.53 39.36 -64.40
CA ALA A 15 -26.41 37.93 -64.15
C ALA A 15 -24.96 37.50 -63.83
N GLY A 16 -23.97 38.06 -64.54
CA GLY A 16 -22.56 37.82 -64.25
C GLY A 16 -22.14 38.33 -62.87
N LEU A 17 -22.66 39.50 -62.46
CA LEU A 17 -22.36 40.06 -61.14
C LEU A 17 -23.05 39.28 -60.00
N GLN A 18 -24.27 38.77 -60.23
CA GLN A 18 -24.96 37.91 -59.27
C GLN A 18 -24.26 36.56 -59.10
N THR A 19 -23.86 35.91 -60.19
CA THR A 19 -23.13 34.62 -60.13
C THR A 19 -21.79 34.75 -59.41
N TRP A 20 -21.05 35.84 -59.65
CA TRP A 20 -19.81 36.11 -58.92
C TRP A 20 -20.04 36.33 -57.42
N ARG A 21 -21.08 37.10 -57.05
CA ARG A 21 -21.45 37.31 -55.63
C ARG A 21 -21.87 36.02 -54.94
N ILE A 22 -22.67 35.19 -55.61
CA ILE A 22 -23.14 33.91 -55.05
C ILE A 22 -21.97 32.95 -54.87
N GLY A 23 -21.07 32.84 -55.86
CA GLY A 23 -19.87 32.00 -55.77
C GLY A 23 -19.01 32.34 -54.54
N GLY A 24 -18.75 33.63 -54.33
CA GLY A 24 -17.98 34.08 -53.15
C GLY A 24 -18.68 33.86 -51.80
N LEU A 25 -20.02 33.77 -51.77
CA LEU A 25 -20.76 33.37 -50.55
C LEU A 25 -20.69 31.86 -50.33
N THR A 26 -20.82 31.07 -51.39
CA THR A 26 -20.70 29.60 -51.35
C THR A 26 -19.31 29.17 -50.89
N ASP A 27 -18.25 29.79 -51.42
CA ASP A 27 -16.86 29.48 -51.01
C ASP A 27 -16.64 29.71 -49.51
N LYS A 28 -17.20 30.79 -48.96
CA LYS A 28 -17.12 31.09 -47.52
C LYS A 28 -17.91 30.08 -46.69
N ALA A 29 -19.08 29.65 -47.16
CA ALA A 29 -19.87 28.62 -46.50
C ALA A 29 -19.14 27.27 -46.50
N ASP A 30 -18.54 26.88 -47.62
CA ASP A 30 -17.74 25.66 -47.73
C ASP A 30 -16.50 25.71 -46.83
N GLN A 31 -15.83 26.85 -46.76
CA GLN A 31 -14.70 27.04 -45.85
C GLN A 31 -15.13 26.92 -44.39
N ALA A 32 -16.23 27.58 -44.01
CA ALA A 32 -16.77 27.47 -42.65
C ALA A 32 -17.15 26.03 -42.31
N GLN A 33 -17.77 25.30 -43.24
CA GLN A 33 -18.14 23.90 -43.05
C GLN A 33 -16.92 23.00 -42.84
N ARG A 34 -15.83 23.22 -43.59
CA ARG A 34 -14.56 22.50 -43.41
C ARG A 34 -13.92 22.79 -42.06
N ILE A 35 -13.93 24.06 -41.64
CA ILE A 35 -13.42 24.47 -40.31
C ILE A 35 -14.23 23.79 -39.22
N ILE A 36 -15.56 23.83 -39.29
CA ILE A 36 -16.44 23.15 -38.34
C ILE A 36 -16.12 21.65 -38.29
N GLY A 37 -16.03 20.98 -39.44
CA GLY A 37 -15.68 19.55 -39.47
C GLY A 37 -14.33 19.24 -38.82
N THR A 38 -13.33 20.10 -39.05
CA THR A 38 -11.99 19.96 -38.44
C THR A 38 -12.04 20.17 -36.93
N LEU A 39 -12.76 21.18 -36.46
CA LEU A 39 -12.93 21.46 -35.03
C LEU A 39 -13.70 20.33 -34.34
N SER A 40 -14.78 19.84 -34.94
CA SER A 40 -15.55 18.71 -34.42
C SER A 40 -14.69 17.45 -34.28
N ALA A 41 -13.92 17.09 -35.30
CA ALA A 41 -12.98 15.97 -35.21
C ALA A 41 -11.90 16.19 -34.14
N GLY A 42 -11.43 17.42 -33.98
CA GLY A 42 -10.48 17.80 -32.93
C GLY A 42 -11.07 17.68 -31.52
N ILE A 43 -12.34 18.07 -31.33
CA ILE A 43 -13.06 17.93 -30.06
C ILE A 43 -13.25 16.44 -29.75
N GLU A 44 -13.74 15.65 -30.70
CA GLU A 44 -13.94 14.21 -30.51
C GLU A 44 -12.64 13.49 -30.14
N SER A 45 -11.53 13.83 -30.80
CA SER A 45 -10.22 13.30 -30.44
C SER A 45 -9.79 13.67 -29.02
N ARG A 46 -10.07 14.90 -28.59
CA ARG A 46 -9.71 15.37 -27.24
C ARG A 46 -10.60 14.72 -26.18
N ASP A 47 -11.90 14.61 -26.42
CA ASP A 47 -12.83 13.95 -25.52
C ASP A 47 -12.45 12.49 -25.31
N ASN A 48 -12.09 11.78 -26.38
CA ASN A 48 -11.56 10.42 -26.30
C ASN A 48 -10.26 10.34 -25.48
N ALA A 49 -9.35 11.31 -25.64
CA ALA A 49 -8.12 11.36 -24.84
C ALA A 49 -8.40 11.63 -23.36
N ILE A 50 -9.31 12.57 -23.05
CA ILE A 50 -9.74 12.88 -21.69
C ILE A 50 -10.40 11.66 -21.05
N HIS A 51 -11.26 10.95 -21.76
CA HIS A 51 -11.90 9.73 -21.25
C HIS A 51 -10.86 8.67 -20.87
N ARG A 52 -9.88 8.41 -21.75
CA ARG A 52 -8.79 7.47 -21.47
C ARG A 52 -7.95 7.91 -20.27
N LEU A 53 -7.58 9.19 -20.20
CA LEU A 53 -6.81 9.72 -19.07
C LEU A 53 -7.58 9.59 -17.75
N ASN A 54 -8.89 9.80 -17.77
CA ASN A 54 -9.73 9.64 -16.59
C ASN A 54 -9.83 8.17 -16.15
N GLU A 55 -10.04 7.24 -17.09
CA GLU A 55 -10.02 5.81 -16.80
C GLU A 55 -8.66 5.36 -16.24
N ASP A 56 -7.56 5.84 -16.83
CA ASP A 56 -6.20 5.56 -16.37
C ASP A 56 -5.98 6.10 -14.95
N ALA A 57 -6.43 7.32 -14.65
CA ALA A 57 -6.34 7.92 -13.33
C ALA A 57 -7.11 7.10 -12.29
N LEU A 58 -8.35 6.69 -12.60
CA LEU A 58 -9.15 5.83 -11.73
C LEU A 58 -8.50 4.46 -11.49
N ARG A 59 -7.90 3.86 -12.52
CA ARG A 59 -7.15 2.59 -12.35
C ARG A 59 -5.91 2.78 -11.50
N ARG A 60 -5.15 3.85 -11.71
CA ARG A 60 -3.95 4.17 -10.90
C ARG A 60 -4.33 4.40 -9.44
N GLU A 61 -5.40 5.14 -9.17
CA GLU A 61 -5.86 5.38 -7.80
C GLU A 61 -6.19 4.06 -7.07
N ARG A 62 -6.92 3.14 -7.73
CA ARG A 62 -7.22 1.82 -7.16
C ARG A 62 -5.95 1.00 -6.91
N GLN A 63 -4.99 1.04 -7.83
CA GLN A 63 -3.70 0.36 -7.68
C GLN A 63 -2.88 0.95 -6.52
N GLU A 64 -2.84 2.28 -6.39
CA GLU A 64 -2.18 2.94 -5.27
C GLU A 64 -2.82 2.58 -3.93
N GLN A 65 -4.16 2.57 -3.85
CA GLN A 65 -4.87 2.17 -2.64
C GLN A 65 -4.53 0.72 -2.27
N SER A 66 -4.53 -0.20 -3.25
CA SER A 66 -4.12 -1.60 -3.04
C SER A 66 -2.67 -1.70 -2.55
N LEU A 67 -1.75 -0.95 -3.17
CA LEU A 67 -0.34 -0.93 -2.78
C LEU A 67 -0.15 -0.40 -1.35
N ARG A 68 -0.84 0.67 -0.96
CA ARG A 68 -0.81 1.22 0.40
C ARG A 68 -1.33 0.21 1.43
N ALA A 69 -2.39 -0.53 1.10
CA ALA A 69 -2.91 -1.59 1.96
C ALA A 69 -1.89 -2.73 2.13
N GLN A 70 -1.25 -3.16 1.03
CA GLN A 70 -0.19 -4.17 1.06
C GLN A 70 1.02 -3.73 1.88
N LEU A 71 1.48 -2.48 1.72
CA LEU A 71 2.57 -1.91 2.50
C LEU A 71 2.23 -1.85 3.99
N THR A 72 1.00 -1.45 4.33
CA THR A 72 0.52 -1.44 5.72
C THR A 72 0.53 -2.86 6.31
N GLN A 73 0.00 -3.84 5.58
CA GLN A 73 -0.03 -5.23 6.03
C GLN A 73 1.37 -5.84 6.16
N ALA A 74 2.27 -5.52 5.23
CA ALA A 74 3.67 -5.94 5.30
C ALA A 74 4.38 -5.32 6.52
N GLY A 75 4.14 -4.02 6.77
CA GLY A 75 4.67 -3.31 7.93
C GLY A 75 4.16 -3.85 9.26
N GLN A 76 2.88 -4.26 9.35
CA GLN A 76 2.36 -4.95 10.53
C GLN A 76 3.05 -6.30 10.74
N ARG A 77 3.11 -7.14 9.70
CA ARG A 77 3.80 -8.45 9.79
C ARG A 77 5.28 -8.32 10.17
N ALA A 78 5.96 -7.28 9.70
CA ALA A 78 7.35 -7.01 10.07
C ALA A 78 7.46 -6.64 11.56
N ARG A 79 6.57 -5.79 12.08
CA ARG A 79 6.52 -5.44 13.51
C ARG A 79 6.20 -6.65 14.39
N ASP A 80 5.23 -7.47 14.00
CA ASP A 80 4.85 -8.67 14.75
C ASP A 80 6.02 -9.67 14.85
N ARG A 81 6.77 -9.82 13.75
CA ARG A 81 8.00 -10.63 13.73
C ARG A 81 9.06 -10.06 14.64
N GLU A 82 9.27 -8.75 14.62
CA GLU A 82 10.24 -8.10 15.51
C GLU A 82 9.87 -8.32 16.98
N TYR A 83 8.61 -8.09 17.36
CA TYR A 83 8.13 -8.37 18.73
C TYR A 83 8.35 -9.82 19.13
N THR A 84 8.07 -10.75 18.23
CA THR A 84 8.29 -12.19 18.47
C THR A 84 9.77 -12.50 18.67
N ILE A 85 10.66 -11.96 17.83
CA ILE A 85 12.10 -12.14 17.95
C ILE A 85 12.60 -11.58 19.29
N GLN A 86 12.18 -10.37 19.67
CA GLN A 86 12.55 -9.76 20.95
C GLN A 86 12.06 -10.60 22.13
N GLY A 87 10.83 -11.12 22.08
CA GLY A 87 10.30 -12.04 23.08
C GLY A 87 11.15 -13.30 23.22
N LEU A 88 11.45 -13.96 22.11
CA LEU A 88 12.31 -15.16 22.09
C LEU A 88 13.72 -14.88 22.59
N LEU A 89 14.30 -13.72 22.27
CA LEU A 89 15.62 -13.32 22.78
C LEU A 89 15.60 -13.11 24.30
N ASN A 90 14.56 -12.44 24.82
CA ASN A 90 14.39 -12.22 26.25
C ASN A 90 14.17 -13.54 27.00
N GLU A 91 13.30 -14.42 26.51
CA GLU A 91 13.09 -15.76 27.08
C GLU A 91 14.39 -16.58 27.08
N ASN A 92 15.16 -16.52 25.98
CA ASN A 92 16.44 -17.22 25.91
C ASN A 92 17.44 -16.69 26.94
N GLN A 93 17.48 -15.38 27.15
CA GLN A 93 18.32 -14.74 28.16
C GLN A 93 17.90 -15.16 29.58
N GLU A 94 16.61 -15.10 29.90
CA GLU A 94 16.08 -15.53 31.20
C GLU A 94 16.44 -16.99 31.52
N MET A 95 16.31 -17.89 30.53
CA MET A 95 16.71 -19.28 30.69
C MET A 95 18.22 -19.41 30.96
N ARG A 96 19.07 -18.68 30.22
CA ARG A 96 20.52 -18.69 30.44
C ARG A 96 20.88 -18.19 31.83
N ASP A 97 20.23 -17.12 32.28
CA ASP A 97 20.44 -16.56 33.61
C ASP A 97 20.04 -17.58 34.68
N TRP A 98 18.89 -18.24 34.55
CA TRP A 98 18.46 -19.30 35.45
C TRP A 98 19.41 -20.50 35.49
N TYR A 99 19.90 -20.97 34.34
CA TYR A 99 20.88 -22.07 34.29
C TYR A 99 22.24 -21.68 34.87
N SER A 100 22.63 -20.41 34.77
CA SER A 100 23.90 -19.90 35.30
C SER A 100 23.82 -19.54 36.79
N ALA A 101 22.61 -19.37 37.34
CA ALA A 101 22.41 -19.05 38.74
C ALA A 101 22.90 -20.20 39.64
N ARG A 102 23.64 -19.85 40.71
CA ARG A 102 24.09 -20.83 41.70
C ARG A 102 22.86 -21.45 42.36
N LEU A 103 22.84 -22.79 42.47
CA LEU A 103 21.76 -23.47 43.19
C LEU A 103 21.69 -22.95 44.63
N PRO A 104 20.48 -22.73 45.18
CA PRO A 104 20.30 -22.33 46.56
C PRO A 104 20.99 -23.32 47.51
N ASP A 105 21.64 -22.80 48.55
CA ASP A 105 22.42 -23.60 49.50
C ASP A 105 21.58 -24.71 50.17
N GLY A 106 20.26 -24.51 50.29
CA GLY A 106 19.33 -25.53 50.78
C GLY A 106 19.29 -26.79 49.90
N ILE A 107 19.34 -26.65 48.57
CA ILE A 107 19.35 -27.79 47.64
C ILE A 107 20.70 -28.51 47.69
N GLY A 108 21.81 -27.76 47.77
CA GLY A 108 23.14 -28.33 47.94
C GLY A 108 23.25 -29.17 49.22
N ARG A 109 22.65 -28.69 50.33
CA ARG A 109 22.57 -29.43 51.59
C ARG A 109 21.69 -30.68 51.51
N MET A 110 20.59 -30.65 50.74
CA MET A 110 19.76 -31.84 50.53
C MET A 110 20.51 -32.95 49.77
N HIS A 111 21.39 -32.58 48.84
CA HIS A 111 22.26 -33.52 48.12
C HIS A 111 23.52 -33.92 48.91
N ALA A 112 23.86 -33.22 49.99
CA ALA A 112 24.99 -33.57 50.84
C ALA A 112 24.65 -34.82 51.66
N ARG A 113 24.94 -35.99 51.09
CA ARG A 113 24.71 -37.29 51.73
C ARG A 113 25.79 -37.56 52.79
N PRO A 114 25.43 -37.74 54.08
CA PRO A 114 26.36 -38.21 55.09
C PRO A 114 26.82 -39.64 54.77
N ALA A 115 28.05 -40.00 55.16
CA ALA A 115 28.47 -41.40 55.16
C ALA A 115 27.79 -42.15 56.31
N PHE A 116 27.11 -43.25 56.03
CA PHE A 116 26.43 -44.07 57.04
C PHE A 116 27.23 -45.33 57.34
N ALA A 117 27.44 -45.62 58.63
CA ALA A 117 28.13 -46.83 59.07
C ALA A 117 27.25 -48.09 59.01
N SER A 118 25.92 -47.94 58.99
CA SER A 118 24.95 -49.03 58.94
C SER A 118 23.63 -48.64 58.23
N ALA A 119 22.84 -49.63 57.82
CA ALA A 119 21.53 -49.40 57.20
C ALA A 119 20.47 -48.81 58.17
N ALA A 120 20.60 -49.09 59.48
CA ALA A 120 19.74 -48.51 60.50
C ALA A 120 19.98 -47.00 60.66
N ASP A 121 21.24 -46.55 60.54
CA ASP A 121 21.60 -45.13 60.59
C ASP A 121 21.06 -44.37 59.38
N TYR A 122 21.02 -45.01 58.20
CA TYR A 122 20.40 -44.46 57.00
C TYR A 122 18.90 -44.24 57.16
N LEU A 123 18.17 -45.26 57.64
CA LEU A 123 16.72 -45.16 57.85
C LEU A 123 16.37 -44.09 58.86
N ARG A 124 17.16 -43.98 59.95
CA ARG A 124 16.99 -42.95 60.96
C ARG A 124 17.21 -41.54 60.41
N TRP A 125 18.23 -41.32 59.59
CA TRP A 125 18.46 -40.03 58.94
C TRP A 125 17.31 -39.65 58.00
N LEU A 126 16.80 -40.59 57.20
CA LEU A 126 15.69 -40.37 56.29
C LEU A 126 14.39 -40.00 57.03
N SER A 127 14.12 -40.67 58.17
CA SER A 127 12.93 -40.44 58.99
C SER A 127 13.04 -39.20 59.88
N SER A 128 14.25 -38.71 60.14
CA SER A 128 14.48 -37.52 60.97
C SER A 128 14.08 -36.23 60.25
N GLY A 129 13.92 -36.28 58.91
CA GLY A 129 13.37 -35.21 58.09
C GLY A 129 13.83 -33.83 58.55
N ASP A 130 15.14 -33.55 58.49
CA ASP A 130 15.67 -32.23 58.85
C ASP A 130 14.81 -31.18 58.14
N GLU A 131 14.06 -30.41 58.92
CA GLU A 131 13.26 -29.29 58.43
C GLU A 131 14.21 -28.34 57.71
N LEU A 132 14.21 -28.40 56.38
CA LEU A 132 14.91 -27.45 55.55
C LEU A 132 14.35 -26.07 55.89
N HIS A 133 15.16 -25.28 56.60
CA HIS A 133 14.82 -23.90 56.94
C HIS A 133 14.45 -23.14 55.66
N ASP A 134 13.30 -22.47 55.65
CA ASP A 134 12.76 -21.75 54.50
C ASP A 134 13.81 -20.77 53.94
N THR A 135 14.29 -21.02 52.72
CA THR A 135 15.25 -20.15 52.03
C THR A 135 14.58 -18.93 51.37
N GLY A 136 13.29 -18.68 51.62
CA GLY A 136 12.46 -17.67 50.97
C GLY A 136 12.54 -16.23 51.48
N LYS A 137 13.62 -15.76 52.11
CA LYS A 137 13.81 -14.30 52.36
C LYS A 137 14.64 -13.64 51.27
N LEU A 138 14.01 -13.43 50.11
CA LEU A 138 14.41 -12.39 49.16
C LEU A 138 13.98 -11.04 49.73
N THR A 139 14.84 -10.42 50.55
CA THR A 139 14.72 -9.00 50.89
C THR A 139 15.00 -8.16 49.64
N ARG A 140 13.93 -7.77 48.96
CA ARG A 140 13.89 -6.73 47.92
C ARG A 140 14.26 -5.38 48.56
N HIS A 141 15.32 -4.76 48.07
CA HIS A 141 15.56 -3.32 48.16
C HIS A 141 15.65 -2.76 46.75
#